data_AF-A0A5N1JF48-F1
#
_entry.id   AF-A0A5N1JF48-F1
#
_cell.length_a   1.000
_cell.length_b   1.000
_cell.length_c   1.000
_cell.angle_alpha   90.00
_cell.angle_beta   90.00
_cell.angle_gamma   90.00
#
_symmetry.space_group_name_H-M   'P 1'
#
loop_
_entity.id
_entity.type
_entity.pdbx_description
1 polymer ?
#
loop_
_entity_poly.entity_id
_entity_poly.type
_entity_poly.pdbx_seq_one_letter_code
_entity_poly.pdbx_strand_id
1 'polypeptide(L)' 'MAVNVFPEDYDLISFFEVEPEVLDTDVPWFYNTITFQKQYADELLYCTFSPAYGDLDLTLVSNQKSKTYSQPTQH' A
#
# COMPACT_ATOMS: atom_id res chain seq x y z
N MET A 1 22.81 15.51 12.31
CA MET A 1 22.07 15.20 11.08
C MET A 1 20.82 14.47 11.52
N ALA A 2 19.66 15.10 11.43
CA ALA A 2 18.41 14.40 11.71
C ALA A 2 18.22 13.39 10.58
N VAL A 3 18.18 12.10 10.91
CA VAL A 3 17.69 11.10 9.99
C VAL A 3 16.20 11.39 9.81
N ASN A 4 15.77 11.76 8.60
CA ASN A 4 14.34 11.78 8.33
C ASN A 4 13.86 10.34 8.49
N VAL A 5 13.01 10.13 9.51
CA VAL A 5 12.51 8.81 9.88
C VAL A 5 11.53 8.29 8.83
N PHE A 6 10.96 9.20 8.03
CA PHE A 6 10.04 8.90 6.94
C PHE A 6 10.63 9.32 5.59
N PRO A 7 10.42 8.52 4.53
CA PRO A 7 10.76 8.92 3.16
C PRO A 7 10.01 10.20 2.75
N GLU A 8 10.60 10.96 1.84
CA GLU A 8 9.88 12.02 1.16
C GLU A 8 8.81 11.43 0.22
N ASP A 9 7.82 12.23 -0.15
CA ASP A 9 6.72 11.81 -1.02
C ASP A 9 7.23 11.32 -2.40
N TYR A 10 8.20 12.02 -3.00
CA TYR A 10 8.79 11.64 -4.28
C TYR A 10 9.61 10.34 -4.22
N ASP A 11 10.16 9.97 -3.06
CA ASP A 11 10.86 8.70 -2.88
C ASP A 11 9.85 7.54 -2.95
N LEU A 12 8.66 7.73 -2.35
CA LEU A 12 7.58 6.76 -2.40
C LEU A 12 6.99 6.64 -3.81
N ILE A 13 6.78 7.77 -4.51
CA ILE A 13 6.34 7.76 -5.91
C ILE A 13 7.34 7.01 -6.78
N SER A 14 8.64 7.25 -6.59
CA SER A 14 9.70 6.56 -7.33
C SER A 14 9.71 5.05 -7.04
N PHE A 15 9.40 4.64 -5.80
CA PHE A 15 9.36 3.24 -5.41
C PHE A 15 8.12 2.50 -5.97
N PHE A 16 6.94 3.12 -5.86
CA PHE A 16 5.70 2.51 -6.32
C PHE A 16 5.47 2.72 -7.83
N GLU A 17 6.15 3.67 -8.46
CA GLU A 17 6.00 4.05 -9.87
C GLU A 17 4.55 4.45 -10.23
N VAL A 18 3.82 4.98 -9.26
CA VAL A 18 2.43 5.44 -9.41
C VAL A 18 2.19 6.64 -8.50
N GLU A 19 1.36 7.56 -8.98
CA GLU A 19 0.89 8.68 -8.16
C GLU A 19 -0.06 8.18 -7.08
N PRO A 20 0.11 8.61 -5.81
CA PRO A 20 -0.82 8.27 -4.75
C PRO A 20 -2.09 9.12 -4.84
N GLU A 21 -3.16 8.62 -4.23
CA GLU A 21 -4.30 9.44 -3.85
C GLU A 21 -3.95 10.20 -2.57
N VAL A 22 -4.04 11.53 -2.62
CA VAL A 22 -3.75 12.42 -1.50
C VAL A 22 -5.07 12.81 -0.83
N LEU A 23 -5.19 12.63 0.49
CA LEU A 23 -6.42 12.95 1.22
C LEU A 23 -6.68 14.47 1.26
N ASP A 24 -5.66 15.25 1.66
CA ASP A 24 -5.77 16.70 1.83
C ASP A 24 -4.69 17.46 1.04
N THR A 25 -4.96 17.96 -0.16
CA THR A 25 -3.90 18.57 -1.01
C THR A 25 -3.30 19.86 -0.45
N ASP A 26 -3.95 20.49 0.52
CA ASP A 26 -3.52 21.77 1.12
C ASP A 26 -2.58 21.58 2.34
N VAL A 27 -2.34 20.34 2.77
CA VAL A 27 -1.47 20.05 3.93
C VAL A 27 -0.15 19.39 3.49
N PRO A 28 0.96 19.66 4.18
CA PRO A 28 2.24 19.00 3.90
C PRO A 28 2.13 17.48 4.04
N TRP A 29 2.85 16.74 3.19
CA TRP A 29 2.93 15.27 3.17
C TRP A 29 2.97 14.63 4.56
N PHE A 30 3.87 15.10 5.44
CA PHE A 30 4.03 14.52 6.78
C PHE A 30 2.75 14.53 7.62
N TYR A 31 1.90 15.56 7.45
CA TYR A 31 0.62 15.71 8.16
C TYR A 31 -0.58 15.17 7.38
N ASN A 32 -0.32 14.53 6.24
CA ASN A 32 -1.34 14.03 5.34
C ASN A 32 -1.45 12.51 5.41
N THR A 33 -2.49 11.99 4.77
CA THR A 33 -2.60 10.58 4.42
C THR A 33 -2.52 10.45 2.90
N ILE A 34 -1.63 9.58 2.43
CA ILE A 34 -1.59 9.20 1.00
C ILE A 34 -1.79 7.71 0.85
N THR A 35 -2.45 7.33 -0.25
CA THR A 35 -2.76 5.94 -0.57
C THR A 35 -2.22 5.60 -1.94
N PHE A 36 -1.31 4.64 -2.03
CA PHE A 36 -0.87 4.06 -3.29
C PHE A 36 -1.74 2.86 -3.64
N GLN A 37 -2.20 2.80 -4.88
CA GLN A 37 -2.89 1.65 -5.44
C GLN A 37 -2.09 1.10 -6.63
N LYS A 38 -1.62 -0.15 -6.54
CA LYS A 38 -0.86 -0.81 -7.61
C LYS A 38 -1.42 -2.19 -7.92
N GLN A 39 -1.80 -2.40 -9.18
CA GLN A 39 -2.25 -3.69 -9.69
C GLN A 39 -1.05 -4.53 -10.13
N TYR A 40 -0.96 -5.76 -9.63
CA TYR A 40 0.01 -6.78 -10.00
C TYR A 40 -0.71 -8.01 -10.54
N ALA A 41 -0.84 -8.13 -11.87
CA ALA A 41 -1.54 -9.25 -12.51
C ALA A 41 -2.93 -9.49 -11.89
N ASP A 42 -3.09 -10.51 -11.04
CA ASP A 42 -4.34 -10.90 -10.36
C ASP A 42 -4.48 -10.36 -8.92
N GLU A 43 -3.56 -9.48 -8.50
CA GLU A 43 -3.47 -8.93 -7.15
C GLU A 43 -3.51 -7.41 -7.17
N LEU A 44 -4.14 -6.82 -6.17
CA LEU A 44 -4.25 -5.38 -5.99
C LEU A 44 -3.66 -5.00 -4.64
N LEU A 45 -2.57 -4.22 -4.68
CA LEU A 45 -1.88 -3.72 -3.50
C LEU A 45 -2.39 -2.30 -3.19
N TYR A 46 -2.78 -2.09 -1.94
CA TYR A 46 -3.05 -0.79 -1.35
C TYR A 46 -2.03 -0.53 -0.25
N CYS A 47 -1.35 0.61 -0.31
CA CYS A 47 -0.43 1.06 0.74
C CYS A 47 -0.84 2.46 1.19
N THR A 48 -1.30 2.58 2.43
CA THR A 48 -1.72 3.86 3.01
C THR A 48 -0.71 4.30 4.06
N PHE A 49 -0.25 5.54 3.96
CA PHE A 49 0.74 6.11 4.86
C PHE A 49 0.16 7.33 5.55
N SER A 50 0.33 7.39 6.87
CA SER A 50 -0.10 8.50 7.72
C SER A 50 1.04 8.87 8.68
N PRO A 51 2.08 9.59 8.21
CA PRO A 51 3.33 9.75 8.96
C PRO A 51 3.15 10.44 10.32
N ALA A 52 2.32 11.48 10.41
CA ALA A 52 2.02 12.19 11.65
C ALA A 52 1.35 11.29 12.72
N TYR A 53 0.61 10.27 12.28
CA TYR A 53 0.00 9.28 13.16
C TYR A 53 0.94 8.10 13.45
N GLY A 54 2.05 7.98 12.72
CA GLY A 54 2.96 6.84 12.80
C GLY A 54 2.36 5.56 12.22
N ASP A 55 1.31 5.68 11.40
CA ASP A 55 0.55 4.56 10.87
C ASP A 55 0.95 4.25 9.41
N LEU A 56 1.04 2.95 9.12
CA LEU A 56 1.23 2.37 7.79
C LEU A 56 0.27 1.18 7.65
N ASP A 57 -0.65 1.28 6.70
CA ASP A 57 -1.52 0.16 6.31
C ASP A 57 -1.05 -0.42 4.98
N LEU A 58 -0.98 -1.75 4.91
CA LEU A 58 -0.66 -2.46 3.70
C LEU A 58 -1.67 -3.59 3.50
N THR A 59 -2.46 -3.47 2.45
CA THR A 59 -3.53 -4.40 2.12
C THR A 59 -3.27 -5.00 0.74
N LEU A 60 -3.12 -6.32 0.66
CA LEU A 60 -3.01 -7.06 -0.60
C LEU A 60 -4.30 -7.85 -0.84
N VAL A 61 -4.99 -7.53 -1.92
CA VAL A 61 -6.20 -8.22 -2.36
C VAL A 61 -5.84 -9.13 -3.54
N SER A 62 -5.85 -10.44 -3.33
CA SER A 62 -5.55 -11.41 -4.37
C SER A 62 -6.84 -12.11 -4.83
N ASN A 63 -7.11 -12.15 -6.13
CA ASN A 63 -8.26 -12.87 -6.69
C ASN A 63 -7.99 -14.39 -6.80
N GLN A 64 -7.31 -14.97 -5.81
CA GLN A 64 -7.24 -16.42 -5.71
C GLN A 64 -8.65 -16.91 -5.42
N LYS A 65 -9.36 -17.38 -6.46
CA LYS A 65 -10.35 -18.44 -6.28
C LYS A 65 -9.65 -19.48 -5.41
N SER A 66 -10.13 -19.66 -4.19
CA SER A 66 -9.69 -20.73 -3.32
C SER A 66 -9.65 -22.01 -4.14
N LYS A 67 -8.46 -22.48 -4.50
CA LYS A 67 -8.28 -23.86 -4.92
C LYS A 67 -8.46 -24.67 -3.65
N THR A 68 -9.71 -24.92 -3.30
CA THR A 68 -10.06 -25.96 -2.33
C THR A 68 -9.61 -27.26 -2.98
N TYR A 69 -8.41 -27.71 -2.62
CA TYR A 69 -8.01 -29.09 -2.87
C TYR A 69 -8.85 -29.97 -1.95
N SER A 70 -10.06 -30.32 -2.37
CA SER A 70 -10.74 -31.49 -1.85
C SER A 70 -9.91 -32.70 -2.28
N GLN A 71 -9.09 -33.21 -1.37
CA GLN A 71 -8.50 -34.54 -1.53
C GLN A 71 -9.66 -35.52 -1.76
N PRO A 72 -9.61 -36.37 -2.81
CA PRO A 72 -10.54 -37.48 -2.88
C PRO A 72 -10.17 -38.45 -1.75
N THR A 73 -11.03 -38.54 -0.73
CA THR A 73 -10.97 -39.61 0.26
C THR A 73 -11.14 -40.93 -0.47
N GLN A 74 -10.06 -41.65 -0.74
CA GLN A 74 -10.12 -43.09 -1.00
C GLN A 74 -10.34 -43.77 0.35
N HIS A 75 -11.48 -44.42 0.54
CA HIS A 75 -11.62 -45.72 1.20
C HIS A 75 -13.03 -46.28 1.01
#